data_AF-A0A6A7LJS0-F1
#
_entry.id   AF-A0A6A7LJS0-F1
#
_cell.length_a   1.000
_cell.length_b   1.000
_cell.length_c   1.000
_cell.angle_alpha   90.00
_cell.angle_beta   90.00
_cell.angle_gamma   90.00
#
_symmetry.space_group_name_H-M   'P 1'
#
loop_
_entity.id
_entity.type
_entity.pdbx_description
1 polymer ?
#
loop_
_entity_poly.entity_id
_entity_poly.type
_entity_poly.pdbx_seq_one_letter_code
_entity_poly.pdbx_strand_id
1 'polypeptide(L)' 'MISRRVKKTRDEFGVKVLNTFYDLDSGTMFCLVDAPDKYAVERHHSKFGINCDWITPIKMTSEYNGSDQQASE' A
#
# COMPACT_ATOMS: atom_id res chain seq x y z
N MET A 1 16.62 -5.34 -22.53
CA MET A 1 16.13 -5.18 -21.16
C MET A 1 14.68 -5.62 -21.11
N ILE A 2 14.39 -6.79 -20.54
CA ILE A 2 13.02 -7.35 -20.51
C ILE A 2 12.26 -6.62 -19.41
N SER A 3 11.44 -5.65 -19.79
CA SER A 3 10.48 -5.02 -18.89
C SER A 3 9.37 -6.04 -18.60
N ARG A 4 9.57 -6.88 -17.59
CA ARG A 4 8.55 -7.81 -17.06
C ARG A 4 7.43 -6.96 -16.45
N ARG A 5 6.44 -6.58 -17.26
CA ARG A 5 5.15 -6.09 -16.76
C ARG A 5 4.44 -7.26 -16.08
N VAL A 6 4.77 -7.50 -14.81
CA VAL A 6 3.96 -8.37 -13.95
C VAL A 6 2.62 -7.68 -13.83
N LYS A 7 1.59 -8.25 -14.45
CA LYS A 7 0.21 -7.81 -14.26
C LYS A 7 -0.07 -8.01 -12.78
N LYS A 8 0.00 -6.94 -11.99
CA LYS A 8 -0.24 -6.94 -10.54
C LYS A 8 -1.72 -7.23 -10.30
N THR A 9 -2.05 -8.51 -10.34
CA THR A 9 -3.35 -9.05 -9.92
C THR A 9 -3.46 -8.86 -8.42
N ARG A 10 -4.68 -8.59 -7.94
CA ARG A 10 -4.96 -8.65 -6.51
C ARG A 10 -4.66 -10.06 -6.02
N ASP A 11 -4.17 -10.17 -4.79
CA ASP A 11 -3.95 -11.46 -4.14
C ASP A 11 -5.25 -12.03 -3.52
N GLU A 12 -5.11 -13.10 -2.74
CA GLU A 12 -6.23 -13.75 -2.03
C GLU A 12 -6.92 -12.87 -0.98
N PHE A 13 -6.29 -11.79 -0.53
CA PHE A 13 -6.85 -10.81 0.40
C PHE A 13 -7.43 -9.59 -0.33
N GLY A 14 -7.36 -9.56 -1.67
CA GLY A 14 -7.76 -8.42 -2.46
C GLY A 14 -6.71 -7.30 -2.49
N VAL A 15 -5.48 -7.54 -2.03
CA VAL A 15 -4.41 -6.54 -2.00
C VAL A 15 -3.67 -6.52 -3.32
N LYS A 16 -3.49 -5.32 -3.87
CA LYS A 16 -2.64 -5.05 -5.03
C LYS A 16 -1.52 -4.13 -4.60
N VAL A 17 -0.30 -4.66 -4.55
CA VAL A 17 0.88 -3.83 -4.31
C VAL A 17 0.99 -2.83 -5.44
N LEU A 18 1.08 -1.53 -5.19
CA LEU A 18 1.28 -0.50 -6.22
C LEU A 18 2.76 -0.19 -6.33
N ASN A 19 3.41 0.12 -5.22
CA ASN A 19 4.84 0.36 -5.13
C ASN A 19 5.41 -0.09 -3.79
N THR A 20 6.71 -0.34 -3.75
CA THR A 20 7.43 -0.70 -2.52
C THR A 20 8.73 0.06 -2.50
N PHE A 21 8.98 0.74 -1.39
CA PHE A 21 10.20 1.50 -1.15
C PHE A 21 10.94 0.87 0.03
N TYR A 22 12.26 0.94 -0.01
CA TYR A 22 13.09 0.49 1.09
C TYR A 22 14.13 1.57 1.37
N ASP A 23 14.13 2.05 2.60
CA ASP A 23 15.17 2.91 3.11
C ASP A 23 16.29 2.03 3.67
N LEU A 24 17.43 2.03 2.98
CA LEU A 24 18.61 1.22 3.33
C LEU A 24 19.26 1.71 4.63
N ASP A 25 19.14 3.00 4.94
CA ASP A 25 19.83 3.59 6.09
C ASP A 25 19.10 3.28 7.39
N SER A 26 17.76 3.40 7.40
CA SER A 26 16.94 3.03 8.56
C SER A 26 16.51 1.55 8.58
N GLY A 27 16.65 0.84 7.47
CA GLY A 27 16.14 -0.52 7.29
C GLY A 27 14.61 -0.60 7.19
N THR A 28 13.94 0.51 6.89
CA THR A 28 12.46 0.61 6.87
C THR A 28 11.88 0.31 5.49
N MET A 29 10.86 -0.55 5.44
CA MET A 29 10.11 -0.82 4.21
C MET A 29 8.79 -0.05 4.21
N PHE A 30 8.52 0.66 3.10
CA PHE A 30 7.26 1.35 2.88
C PHE A 30 6.50 0.69 1.72
N CYS A 31 5.30 0.19 2.01
CA CYS A 31 4.45 -0.46 1.01
C CYS A 31 3.27 0.44 0.65
N LEU A 32 3.21 0.88 -0.61
CA LEU A 32 2.02 1.49 -1.17
C LEU A 32 1.17 0.39 -1.80
N VAL A 33 0.00 0.13 -1.22
CA VAL A 33 -0.91 -0.94 -1.65
C VAL A 33 -2.33 -0.41 -1.84
N ASP A 34 -3.02 -0.95 -2.83
CA ASP A 34 -4.47 -0.80 -3.01
C ASP A 34 -5.14 -2.03 -2.39
N ALA A 35 -5.95 -1.81 -1.37
CA ALA A 35 -6.57 -2.86 -0.56
C ALA A 35 -8.00 -2.46 -0.18
N PRO A 36 -8.89 -3.43 0.05
CA PRO A 36 -10.27 -3.14 0.47
C PRO A 36 -10.34 -2.54 1.88
N ASP A 37 -9.47 -2.97 2.80
CA ASP A 37 -9.42 -2.51 4.18
C ASP A 37 -8.03 -2.76 4.80
N LYS A 38 -7.82 -2.23 6.01
CA LYS A 38 -6.57 -2.39 6.78
C LYS A 38 -6.29 -3.86 7.14
N TYR A 39 -7.32 -4.65 7.42
CA TYR A 39 -7.17 -6.05 7.82
C TYR A 39 -6.68 -6.94 6.66
N ALA A 40 -7.06 -6.63 5.43
CA ALA A 40 -6.51 -7.25 4.23
C ALA A 40 -5.01 -6.95 4.08
N VAL A 41 -4.59 -5.72 4.38
CA VAL A 41 -3.17 -5.33 4.38
C VAL A 41 -2.39 -6.08 5.45
N GLU A 42 -2.92 -6.19 6.66
CA GLU A 42 -2.29 -6.94 7.75
C GLU A 42 -2.10 -8.41 7.37
N ARG A 43 -3.16 -9.08 6.91
CA ARG A 43 -3.08 -10.50 6.50
C ARG A 43 -2.12 -10.73 5.34
N HIS A 44 -2.09 -9.83 4.37
CA HIS A 44 -1.11 -9.86 3.28
C HIS A 44 0.31 -9.91 3.82
N HIS A 45 0.68 -9.01 4.73
CA HIS A 45 2.03 -8.96 5.29
C HIS A 45 2.31 -10.12 6.26
N SER A 46 1.33 -10.51 7.09
CA SER A 46 1.48 -11.63 8.03
C SER A 46 1.76 -12.96 7.31
N LYS A 47 1.20 -13.17 6.11
CA LYS A 47 1.51 -14.34 5.28
C LYS A 47 3.00 -14.47 4.94
N PHE A 48 3.71 -13.35 4.84
CA PHE A 48 5.16 -13.30 4.61
C PHE A 48 5.98 -13.21 5.91
N GLY A 49 5.33 -13.33 7.08
CA GLY A 49 5.98 -13.18 8.38
C GLY A 49 6.36 -11.75 8.72
N ILE A 50 5.75 -10.76 8.05
CA ILE A 50 6.02 -9.33 8.27
C ILE A 50 4.89 -8.75 9.11
N ASN A 51 5.23 -8.09 10.20
CA ASN A 51 4.30 -7.28 10.99
C ASN A 51 4.43 -5.82 10.57
N CYS A 52 3.31 -5.17 10.25
CA CYS A 52 3.30 -3.74 9.92
C CYS A 52 3.34 -2.92 11.20
N ASP A 53 4.32 -2.02 11.31
CA ASP A 53 4.42 -1.09 12.44
C ASP A 53 3.26 -0.07 12.44
N TRP A 54 2.90 0.46 11.26
CA TRP A 54 1.73 1.31 11.08
C TRP A 54 1.09 1.10 9.70
N ILE A 55 -0.20 1.42 9.60
CA ILE A 55 -0.95 1.42 8.34
C ILE A 55 -1.85 2.66 8.34
N THR A 56 -1.68 3.49 7.33
CA THR A 56 -2.43 4.73 7.16
C THR A 56 -3.22 4.67 5.86
N PRO A 57 -4.56 4.71 5.91
CA PRO A 57 -5.39 4.88 4.73
C PRO A 57 -5.09 6.23 4.08
N ILE A 58 -4.87 6.24 2.77
CA ILE A 58 -4.61 7.47 2.00
C ILE A 58 -5.53 7.51 0.79
N LYS A 59 -5.80 8.71 0.29
CA LYS A 59 -6.43 8.93 -1.02
C LYS A 59 -5.36 9.36 -2.02
N MET A 60 -5.39 8.84 -3.24
CA MET A 60 -4.46 9.29 -4.28
C MET A 60 -4.85 10.68 -4.77
N THR A 61 -3.86 11.50 -5.09
CA THR A 61 -4.10 12.82 -5.68
C THR A 61 -4.82 12.75 -7.03
N SER A 62 -4.69 11.63 -7.76
CA SER A 62 -5.47 11.38 -8.97
C SER A 62 -6.97 11.25 -8.74
N GLU A 63 -7.39 10.95 -7.51
CA GLU A 63 -8.78 10.83 -7.08
C GLU A 63 -9.26 12.07 -6.31
N TYR A 64 -8.34 13.01 -6.04
CA TYR A 64 -8.63 14.25 -5.35
C TYR A 64 -9.37 15.21 -6.30
N ASN A 65 -10.69 15.23 -6.17
CA ASN A 65 -11.51 16.33 -6.65
C ASN A 65 -11.42 17.43 -5.57
N GLY A 66 -11.08 18.66 -5.94
CA GLY A 66 -10.63 19.73 -5.03
C GLY A 66 -11.60 20.24 -3.94
N SER A 67 -12.61 19.45 -3.55
CA SER A 67 -13.63 19.76 -2.53
C SER A 67 -13.39 19.09 -1.16
N ASP A 68 -12.33 18.29 -0.98
CA ASP A 68 -12.09 17.53 0.26
C ASP A 68 -11.31 18.33 1.34
N GLN A 69 -11.16 19.66 1.20
CA GLN A 69 -10.65 20.52 2.27
C GLN A 69 -11.77 20.91 3.25
N GLN A 70 -12.20 19.98 4.10
CA GLN A 70 -12.71 20.34 5.43
C GLN A 70 -12.69 19.12 6.36
N ALA A 71 -11.66 19.03 7.22
CA ALA A 71 -11.71 18.55 8.61
C ALA A 71 -10.32 18.11 9.08
N SER A 72 -9.55 19.06 9.60
CA SER A 72 -8.60 18.80 10.68
C SER A 72 -8.53 20.08 11.49
N GLU A 73 -9.49 20.23 12.38
CA GLU A 73 -9.39 21.13 13.54
C GLU A 73 -8.71 20.35 14.67
#